data_AF-A0A8J8JDP7-F1
#
_entry.id   AF-A0A8J8JDP7-F1
#
_cell.length_a   1.000
_cell.length_b   1.000
_cell.length_c   1.000
_cell.angle_alpha   90.00
_cell.angle_beta   90.00
_cell.angle_gamma   90.00
#
_symmetry.space_group_name_H-M   'P 1'
#
loop_
_entity.id
_entity.type
_entity.pdbx_description
1 polymer ?
#
loop_
_entity_poly.entity_id
_entity_poly.type
_entity_poly.pdbx_seq_one_letter_code
_entity_poly.pdbx_strand_id
1 'polypeptide(L)'
;MVERVKEVKEVKILEKPWVEKYRPERLDDIVGQDHIVRRLKHYVKTGSMPHLLLAGPPGTGKTTSSLCLARELFGEAWRHNFLELNASVSKNTPILVRLNGKIMRTTFGELDKLFFNNEDGQVAYKDASNLEVLTVDENYKVRWARVSKII
;
A
#
# COMPACT_ATOMS: atom_id res chain seq x y z
N MET A 1 -29.40 52.29 0.70
CA MET A 1 -28.71 51.35 -0.20
C MET A 1 -27.80 50.51 0.68
N VAL A 2 -28.30 49.38 1.20
CA VAL A 2 -27.57 48.51 2.14
C VAL A 2 -27.24 47.22 1.40
N GLU A 3 -25.94 46.93 1.31
CA GLU A 3 -25.38 45.79 0.59
C GLU A 3 -25.81 44.47 1.25
N ARG A 4 -26.25 43.51 0.42
CA ARG A 4 -26.48 42.13 0.85
C ARG A 4 -25.13 41.44 0.99
N VAL A 5 -24.69 41.23 2.23
CA VAL A 5 -23.63 40.28 2.55
C VAL A 5 -24.11 38.89 2.11
N LYS A 6 -23.46 38.31 1.09
CA LYS A 6 -23.72 36.93 0.66
C LYS A 6 -23.20 35.99 1.76
N GLU A 7 -24.07 35.13 2.28
CA GLU A 7 -23.68 34.02 3.15
C GLU A 7 -22.58 33.19 2.48
N VAL A 8 -21.42 33.15 3.10
CA VAL A 8 -20.33 32.24 2.74
C VAL A 8 -20.74 30.87 3.26
N LYS A 9 -21.11 29.95 2.37
CA LYS A 9 -21.33 28.55 2.75
C LYS A 9 -20.00 27.97 3.26
N GLU A 10 -19.94 27.60 4.54
CA GLU A 10 -18.84 26.80 5.07
C GLU A 10 -18.71 25.53 4.24
N VAL A 11 -17.56 25.39 3.57
CA VAL A 11 -17.20 24.16 2.88
C VAL A 11 -16.79 23.18 3.97
N LYS A 12 -17.66 22.21 4.29
CA LYS A 12 -17.26 21.04 5.08
C LYS A 12 -16.04 20.42 4.40
N ILE A 13 -14.87 20.54 5.03
CA ILE A 13 -13.65 19.87 4.58
C ILE A 13 -13.98 18.38 4.54
N LEU A 14 -13.96 17.79 3.33
CA LEU A 14 -14.25 16.37 3.16
C LEU A 14 -13.22 15.56 3.96
N GLU A 15 -13.68 14.69 4.86
CA GLU A 15 -12.82 13.77 5.63
C GLU A 15 -11.92 12.90 4.75
N LYS A 16 -12.26 12.73 3.46
CA LYS A 16 -11.49 11.93 2.49
C LYS A 16 -11.50 12.57 1.10
N PRO A 17 -10.35 12.65 0.40
CA PRO A 17 -10.29 13.13 -0.99
C PRO A 17 -11.20 12.31 -1.92
N TRP A 18 -11.84 12.98 -2.91
CA TRP A 18 -12.75 12.31 -3.87
C TRP A 18 -12.06 11.18 -4.62
N VAL A 19 -10.79 11.39 -5.00
CA VAL A 19 -9.97 10.38 -5.68
C VAL A 19 -9.83 9.08 -4.88
N GLU A 20 -9.84 9.15 -3.55
CA GLU A 20 -9.79 7.98 -2.67
C GLU A 20 -11.18 7.49 -2.26
N LYS A 21 -12.18 8.37 -2.28
CA LYS A 21 -13.58 8.03 -1.96
C LYS A 21 -14.23 7.20 -3.07
N TYR A 22 -13.94 7.53 -4.33
CA TYR A 22 -14.50 6.86 -5.52
C TYR A 22 -13.46 5.99 -6.23
N ARG A 23 -12.35 5.66 -5.56
CA ARG A 23 -11.37 4.72 -6.11
C ARG A 23 -12.07 3.36 -6.33
N PRO A 24 -12.03 2.78 -7.55
CA PRO A 24 -12.58 1.46 -7.82
C PRO A 24 -12.14 0.41 -6.79
N GLU A 25 -13.06 -0.45 -6.37
CA GLU A 25 -12.78 -1.49 -5.37
C GLU A 25 -12.64 -2.88 -5.99
N ARG A 26 -13.28 -3.10 -7.15
CA ARG A 26 -13.24 -4.34 -7.92
C ARG A 26 -12.69 -4.09 -9.33
N LEU A 27 -12.19 -5.14 -9.97
CA LEU A 27 -11.72 -5.08 -11.36
C LEU A 27 -12.84 -4.65 -12.33
N ASP A 28 -14.09 -4.98 -12.02
CA ASP A 28 -15.28 -4.57 -12.78
C ASP A 28 -15.59 -3.06 -12.70
N ASP A 29 -15.12 -2.40 -11.65
CA ASP A 29 -15.37 -0.96 -11.44
C ASP A 29 -14.38 -0.09 -12.24
N ILE A 30 -13.36 -0.71 -12.86
CA ILE A 30 -12.32 -0.02 -13.63
C ILE A 30 -12.83 0.25 -15.04
N VAL A 31 -12.95 1.53 -15.39
CA VAL A 31 -13.44 1.97 -16.70
C VAL A 31 -12.30 2.25 -17.68
N GLY A 32 -12.53 1.97 -18.97
CA GLY A 32 -11.63 2.33 -20.07
C GLY A 32 -10.37 1.45 -20.21
N GLN A 33 -10.32 0.30 -19.53
CA GLN A 33 -9.18 -0.64 -19.55
C GLN A 33 -9.63 -2.09 -19.79
N ASP A 34 -10.66 -2.31 -20.62
CA ASP A 34 -11.33 -3.61 -20.78
C ASP A 34 -10.39 -4.79 -21.06
N HIS A 35 -9.42 -4.59 -21.96
CA HIS A 35 -8.46 -5.63 -22.30
C HIS A 35 -7.54 -6.00 -21.12
N ILE A 36 -7.13 -5.01 -20.31
CA ILE A 36 -6.30 -5.23 -19.12
C ILE A 36 -7.13 -5.91 -18.03
N VAL A 37 -8.33 -5.40 -17.75
CA VAL A 37 -9.28 -5.96 -16.77
C VAL A 37 -9.55 -7.43 -17.08
N ARG A 38 -9.79 -7.77 -18.35
CA ARG A 38 -10.01 -9.17 -18.78
C ARG A 38 -8.83 -10.09 -18.44
N ARG A 39 -7.59 -9.64 -18.63
CA ARG A 39 -6.38 -10.41 -18.29
C ARG A 39 -6.21 -10.55 -16.78
N LEU A 40 -6.40 -9.48 -16.02
CA LEU A 40 -6.32 -9.50 -14.56
C LEU A 40 -7.35 -10.46 -13.95
N LYS A 41 -8.59 -10.44 -14.47
CA LYS A 41 -9.62 -11.41 -14.08
C LYS A 41 -9.25 -12.85 -14.38
N HIS A 42 -8.52 -13.10 -15.46
CA HIS A 42 -8.03 -14.44 -15.76
C HIS A 42 -7.06 -14.91 -14.67
N TYR A 43 -6.13 -14.05 -14.23
CA TYR A 43 -5.19 -14.38 -13.14
C TYR A 43 -5.89 -14.66 -11.81
N VAL A 44 -6.92 -13.87 -11.47
CA VAL A 44 -7.75 -14.14 -10.29
C VAL A 44 -8.40 -15.52 -10.41
N LYS A 45 -9.01 -15.82 -11.57
CA LYS A 45 -9.69 -17.09 -11.80
C LYS A 45 -8.76 -18.30 -11.75
N THR A 46 -7.54 -18.18 -12.26
CA THR A 46 -6.56 -19.28 -12.27
C THR A 46 -5.79 -19.38 -10.95
N GLY A 47 -5.83 -18.35 -10.10
CA GLY A 47 -5.00 -18.27 -8.89
C GLY A 47 -3.51 -18.18 -9.19
N SER A 48 -3.13 -17.84 -10.43
CA SER A 48 -1.74 -17.83 -10.90
C SER A 48 -1.50 -16.58 -11.75
N MET A 49 -0.49 -15.80 -11.35
CA MET A 49 -0.06 -14.61 -12.07
C MET A 49 1.47 -14.53 -12.16
N PRO A 50 2.02 -14.01 -13.27
CA PRO A 50 3.43 -13.66 -13.35
C PRO A 50 3.71 -12.34 -12.61
N HIS A 51 4.98 -11.93 -12.55
CA HIS A 51 5.32 -10.56 -12.18
C HIS A 51 4.77 -9.58 -13.23
N LEU A 52 4.12 -8.51 -12.76
CA LEU A 52 3.41 -7.55 -13.61
C LEU A 52 4.11 -6.19 -13.61
N LEU A 53 4.31 -5.61 -14.79
CA LEU A 53 4.66 -4.21 -14.98
C LEU A 53 3.44 -3.47 -15.55
N LEU A 54 2.77 -2.68 -14.71
CA LEU A 54 1.68 -1.81 -15.14
C LEU A 54 2.27 -0.46 -15.56
N ALA A 55 2.28 -0.17 -16.87
CA ALA A 55 2.85 1.06 -17.43
C ALA A 55 1.76 1.91 -18.11
N GLY A 56 1.92 3.24 -18.04
CA GLY A 56 0.99 4.19 -18.65
C GLY A 56 0.95 5.55 -17.93
N PRO A 57 0.23 6.54 -18.49
CA PRO A 57 0.14 7.90 -17.94
C PRO A 57 -0.39 7.94 -16.50
N PRO A 58 -0.08 8.99 -15.70
CA PRO A 58 -0.65 9.13 -14.36
C PRO A 58 -2.18 9.17 -14.40
N GLY A 59 -2.85 8.63 -13.37
CA GLY A 59 -4.31 8.65 -13.27
C GLY A 59 -5.08 7.61 -14.09
N THR A 60 -4.41 6.74 -14.87
CA THR A 60 -5.09 5.71 -15.70
C THR A 60 -5.46 4.42 -14.96
N GLY A 61 -5.42 4.41 -13.63
CA GLY A 61 -5.87 3.26 -12.83
C GLY A 61 -4.84 2.14 -12.63
N LYS A 62 -3.54 2.38 -12.81
CA LYS A 62 -2.48 1.38 -12.56
C LYS A 62 -2.45 0.89 -11.12
N THR A 63 -2.29 1.81 -10.16
CA THR A 63 -2.31 1.50 -8.71
C THR A 63 -3.68 0.96 -8.28
N THR A 64 -4.75 1.47 -8.87
CA THR A 64 -6.10 0.94 -8.64
C THR A 64 -6.23 -0.50 -9.10
N SER A 65 -5.69 -0.85 -10.26
CA SER A 65 -5.73 -2.20 -10.82
C SER A 65 -4.96 -3.20 -9.96
N SER A 66 -3.78 -2.82 -9.43
CA SER A 66 -3.02 -3.70 -8.53
C SER A 66 -3.75 -3.94 -7.21
N LEU A 67 -4.40 -2.91 -6.65
CA LEU A 67 -5.22 -3.03 -5.44
C LEU A 67 -6.45 -3.92 -5.66
N CYS A 68 -7.19 -3.71 -6.76
CA CYS A 68 -8.35 -4.54 -7.09
C CYS A 68 -7.96 -5.99 -7.33
N LEU A 69 -6.85 -6.22 -8.04
CA LEU A 69 -6.30 -7.56 -8.25
C LEU A 69 -5.97 -8.26 -6.93
N ALA A 70 -5.30 -7.57 -6.00
CA ALA A 70 -4.95 -8.14 -4.70
C ALA A 70 -6.19 -8.47 -3.86
N ARG A 71 -7.19 -7.57 -3.86
CA ARG A 71 -8.47 -7.79 -3.18
C ARG A 71 -9.20 -9.02 -3.72
N GLU A 72 -9.30 -9.14 -5.03
CA GLU A 72 -10.00 -10.28 -5.63
C GLU A 72 -9.22 -11.61 -5.50
N LEU A 73 -7.88 -11.56 -5.48
CA LEU A 73 -7.05 -12.75 -5.35
C LEU A 73 -7.00 -13.30 -3.91
N PHE A 74 -6.97 -12.40 -2.91
CA PHE A 74 -6.76 -12.78 -1.50
C PHE A 74 -7.98 -12.58 -0.60
N GLY A 75 -9.07 -12.00 -1.10
CA GLY A 75 -10.28 -11.72 -0.33
C GLY A 75 -9.99 -10.85 0.90
N GLU A 76 -10.58 -11.18 2.04
CA GLU A 76 -10.37 -10.48 3.32
C GLU A 76 -8.89 -10.37 3.73
N ALA A 77 -8.09 -11.38 3.38
CA ALA A 77 -6.68 -11.43 3.72
C ALA A 77 -5.79 -10.53 2.83
N TRP A 78 -6.34 -9.77 1.88
CA TRP A 78 -5.54 -8.98 0.93
C TRP A 78 -4.60 -7.99 1.60
N ARG A 79 -5.02 -7.35 2.70
CA ARG A 79 -4.18 -6.40 3.45
C ARG A 79 -2.93 -7.05 4.05
N HIS A 80 -3.00 -8.35 4.36
CA HIS A 80 -1.87 -9.11 4.87
C HIS A 80 -0.94 -9.63 3.77
N ASN A 81 -1.43 -9.67 2.52
CA ASN A 81 -0.72 -10.23 1.37
C ASN A 81 -0.36 -9.18 0.32
N PHE A 82 -0.56 -7.89 0.61
CA PHE A 82 -0.29 -6.78 -0.30
C PHE A 82 0.55 -5.71 0.40
N LEU A 83 1.68 -5.37 -0.22
CA LEU A 83 2.57 -4.30 0.25
C LEU A 83 2.69 -3.24 -0.85
N GLU A 84 2.23 -2.02 -0.56
CA GLU A 84 2.42 -0.86 -1.44
C GLU A 84 3.68 -0.11 -1.02
N LEU A 85 4.70 -0.11 -1.88
CA LEU A 85 5.88 0.73 -1.74
C LEU A 85 5.88 1.78 -2.85
N ASN A 86 5.86 3.05 -2.48
CA ASN A 86 5.90 4.16 -3.42
C ASN A 86 7.34 4.63 -3.67
N ALA A 87 7.60 5.22 -4.84
CA ALA A 87 8.94 5.66 -5.24
C ALA A 87 9.54 6.79 -4.38
N SER A 88 8.72 7.47 -3.56
CA SER A 88 9.20 8.42 -2.55
C SER A 88 9.84 7.72 -1.34
N VAL A 89 9.73 6.40 -1.26
CA VAL A 89 10.44 5.57 -0.29
C VAL A 89 11.85 5.32 -0.83
N SER A 90 12.85 5.81 -0.09
CA SER A 90 14.27 5.64 -0.34
C SER A 90 14.91 4.87 0.81
N LYS A 91 16.16 4.42 0.65
CA LYS A 91 16.94 3.85 1.77
C LYS A 91 16.98 4.77 2.98
N ASN A 92 16.92 6.08 2.78
CA ASN A 92 16.98 7.08 3.85
C ASN A 92 15.59 7.48 4.37
N THR A 93 14.52 6.87 3.87
CA THR A 93 13.17 7.20 4.33
C THR A 93 13.02 6.80 5.80
N PRO A 94 12.71 7.76 6.69
CA PRO A 94 12.57 7.47 8.10
C PRO A 94 11.31 6.66 8.35
N ILE A 95 11.46 5.58 9.11
CA ILE A 95 10.40 4.69 9.54
C ILE A 95 10.43 4.54 11.05
N LEU A 96 9.26 4.36 11.65
CA LEU A 96 9.12 4.06 13.07
C LEU A 96 8.92 2.55 13.22
N VAL A 97 9.82 1.93 13.96
CA VAL A 97 9.77 0.49 14.24
C VAL A 97 9.89 0.25 15.73
N ARG A 98 9.54 -0.94 16.17
CA ARG A 98 9.86 -1.40 17.51
C ARG A 98 10.77 -2.61 17.38
N LEU A 99 12.01 -2.46 17.85
CA LEU A 99 13.04 -3.49 17.78
C LEU A 99 13.34 -3.95 19.21
N ASN A 100 13.27 -5.25 19.49
CA ASN A 100 13.46 -5.81 20.84
C ASN A 100 12.59 -5.13 21.90
N GLY A 101 11.34 -4.77 21.56
CA GLY A 101 10.41 -4.08 22.46
C GLY A 101 10.63 -2.56 22.60
N LYS A 102 11.72 -2.00 22.04
CA LYS A 102 12.02 -0.56 22.10
C LYS A 102 11.57 0.14 20.83
N ILE A 103 10.76 1.19 20.98
CA ILE A 103 10.34 2.03 19.85
C ILE A 103 11.52 2.90 19.42
N MET A 104 11.84 2.89 18.14
CA MET A 104 12.92 3.68 17.56
C MET A 104 12.57 4.16 16.16
N ARG A 105 13.12 5.32 15.79
CA ARG A 105 13.11 5.82 14.42
C ARG A 105 14.37 5.32 13.73
N THR A 106 14.23 4.73 12.56
CA THR A 106 15.33 4.21 11.74
C THR A 106 15.03 4.49 10.27
N THR A 107 15.84 3.98 9.35
CA THR A 107 15.61 4.05 7.90
C THR A 107 15.63 2.65 7.29
N PHE A 108 15.08 2.49 6.07
CA PHE A 108 15.15 1.21 5.38
C PHE A 108 16.60 0.73 5.17
N GLY A 109 17.54 1.64 4.91
CA GLY A 109 18.96 1.33 4.74
C GLY A 109 19.67 0.95 6.05
N GLU A 110 19.19 1.41 7.20
CA GLU A 110 19.69 0.97 8.50
C GLU A 110 19.14 -0.41 8.87
N LEU A 111 17.87 -0.69 8.58
CA LEU A 111 17.30 -2.04 8.73
C LEU A 111 18.00 -3.04 7.81
N ASP A 112 18.26 -2.66 6.56
CA ASP A 112 19.02 -3.44 5.58
C ASP A 112 20.36 -3.88 6.16
N LYS A 113 21.13 -2.92 6.71
CA LYS A 113 22.40 -3.19 7.40
C LYS A 113 22.25 -4.11 8.61
N LEU A 114 21.19 -3.93 9.41
CA LEU A 114 20.96 -4.69 10.63
C LEU A 114 20.61 -6.17 10.37
N PHE A 115 19.81 -6.44 9.35
CA PHE A 115 19.28 -7.79 9.10
C PHE A 115 20.06 -8.55 8.02
N PHE A 116 20.60 -7.86 7.02
CA PHE A 116 21.19 -8.51 5.86
C PHE A 116 22.71 -8.47 5.83
N ASN A 117 23.38 -7.69 6.69
CA ASN A 117 24.85 -7.51 6.72
C ASN A 117 25.44 -7.46 5.30
N ASN A 118 25.58 -6.26 4.74
CA ASN A 118 26.00 -5.86 3.36
C ASN A 118 26.99 -6.73 2.54
N GLU A 119 27.52 -7.83 3.04
CA GLU A 119 28.55 -8.68 2.46
C GLU A 119 28.01 -9.81 1.56
N ASP A 120 26.79 -10.31 1.76
CA ASP A 120 26.42 -11.59 1.12
C ASP A 120 25.80 -11.49 -0.27
N GLY A 121 25.23 -10.35 -0.71
CA GLY A 121 24.57 -10.22 -2.02
C GLY A 121 23.45 -11.26 -2.30
N GLN A 122 23.18 -12.15 -1.34
CA GLN A 122 22.20 -13.20 -1.39
C GLN A 122 20.90 -12.66 -0.79
N VAL A 123 19.89 -12.58 -1.64
CA VAL A 123 18.52 -12.26 -1.23
C VAL A 123 17.94 -13.51 -0.54
N ALA A 124 18.23 -13.65 0.75
CA ALA A 124 17.75 -14.74 1.58
C ALA A 124 16.80 -14.19 2.65
N TYR A 125 15.68 -14.89 2.89
CA TYR A 125 14.79 -14.54 3.99
C TYR A 125 15.53 -14.59 5.33
N LYS A 126 15.50 -13.48 6.07
CA LYS A 126 16.05 -13.39 7.43
C LYS A 126 14.92 -13.38 8.45
N ASP A 127 15.14 -14.05 9.57
CA ASP A 127 14.24 -13.99 10.72
C ASP A 127 14.28 -12.57 11.30
N ALA A 128 13.09 -11.99 11.48
CA ALA A 128 12.92 -10.66 12.03
C ALA A 128 11.87 -10.63 13.15
N SER A 129 11.74 -11.75 13.88
CA SER A 129 10.79 -11.93 15.00
C SER A 129 10.90 -10.87 16.09
N ASN A 130 12.04 -10.18 16.17
CA ASN A 130 12.28 -9.07 17.08
C ASN A 130 11.89 -7.68 16.54
N LEU A 131 11.41 -7.60 15.29
CA LEU A 131 10.94 -6.38 14.63
C LEU A 131 9.41 -6.33 14.64
N GLU A 132 8.87 -5.21 15.09
CA GLU A 132 7.46 -4.86 14.91
C GLU A 132 7.34 -3.55 14.11
N VAL A 133 6.37 -3.51 13.20
CA VAL A 133 6.06 -2.33 12.37
C VAL A 133 4.65 -1.83 12.68
N LEU A 134 4.42 -0.54 12.44
CA LEU A 134 3.06 -0.01 12.50
C LEU A 134 2.25 -0.55 11.32
N THR A 135 1.07 -1.07 11.63
CA THR A 135 0.08 -1.48 10.64
C THR A 135 -1.29 -0.95 11.05
N VAL A 136 -2.23 -1.02 10.12
CA VAL A 136 -3.63 -0.63 10.34
C VAL A 136 -4.46 -1.90 10.31
N ASP A 137 -5.23 -2.14 11.36
CA ASP A 137 -6.15 -3.27 11.42
C ASP A 137 -7.42 -3.04 10.57
N GLU A 138 -8.29 -4.05 10.52
CA GLU A 138 -9.54 -4.00 9.75
C GLU A 138 -10.49 -2.88 10.21
N ASN A 139 -10.34 -2.39 11.44
CA ASN A 139 -11.12 -1.32 12.04
C ASN A 139 -10.44 0.05 11.95
N TYR A 140 -9.43 0.19 11.08
CA TYR A 140 -8.64 1.42 10.91
C TYR A 140 -7.85 1.84 12.16
N LYS A 141 -7.62 0.93 13.12
CA LYS A 141 -6.80 1.22 14.30
C LYS A 141 -5.34 0.91 14.02
N VAL A 142 -4.49 1.84 14.41
CA VAL A 142 -3.03 1.69 14.33
C VAL A 142 -2.57 0.73 15.43
N ARG A 143 -1.84 -0.31 15.06
CA ARG A 143 -1.25 -1.28 16.00
C ARG A 143 0.16 -1.68 15.59
N TRP A 144 0.91 -2.23 16.53
CA TRP A 144 2.18 -2.91 16.26
C TRP A 144 1.89 -4.32 15.75
N ALA A 145 2.54 -4.72 14.65
CA ALA A 145 2.50 -6.07 14.14
C ALA A 145 3.93 -6.62 14.03
N ARG A 146 4.11 -7.85 14.53
CA ARG A 146 5.37 -8.59 14.40
C ARG A 146 5.65 -8.91 12.95
N VAL A 147 6.90 -8.71 12.55
CA VAL A 147 7.42 -9.15 11.26
C VAL A 147 8.00 -10.54 11.45
N SER A 148 7.57 -11.51 10.65
CA SER A 148 8.09 -12.88 10.75
C SER A 148 9.39 -13.04 9.98
N LYS A 149 9.44 -12.50 8.75
CA LYS A 149 10.59 -12.57 7.86
C LYS A 149 10.73 -11.27 7.07
N ILE A 150 11.96 -10.90 6.76
CA ILE A 150 12.28 -9.81 5.83
C ILE A 150 13.08 -10.40 4.67
N ILE A 151 12.86 -9.86 3.47
CA ILE A 151 13.59 -10.15 2.23
C ILE A 151 14.18 -8.87 1.66
#